data_AF-A0A7L6AMI8-F1
#
_entry.id   AF-A0A7L6AMI8-F1
#
_cell.length_a   1.000
_cell.length_b   1.000
_cell.length_c   1.000
_cell.angle_alpha   90.00
_cell.angle_beta   90.00
_cell.angle_gamma   90.00
#
_symmetry.space_group_name_H-M   'P 1'
#
loop_
_entity.id
_entity.type
_entity.pdbx_description
1 polymer ?
#
loop_
_entity_poly.entity_id
_entity_poly.type
_entity_poly.pdbx_seq_one_letter_code
_entity_poly.pdbx_strand_id
1 'polypeptide(L)'
;MNTTKTDPLKPDTDGDGLSDGVEVNTTKTDPLKPDTDGDGLPDGTEVNTTKTDPLKPDTDGDGLSDGTEVNTTKTDPLKPDTDGDGLPDGTEVNTTKTDPTKADTDGDGLPDGTEVNTTKTDPTKADTDGDGLPDGTEVNTTKTDPLKPDTDGDGLNDGAEVNTTKTDPLKPDTDGDGLNDGVEVNTTKTDPLKPDTDGDGLNDGAEVNTTKTDPLKPDTDGDGLNDGAEVNTTKTDPLKPDTDGDGLNDGVEVNTTKTDPLKTDTDGDGIDDKTEVGPIQRRQPTPTATASQMRWIPTMMGTAS
;
A
#
# COMPACT_ATOMS: atom_id res chain seq x y z
N MET A 1 -29.06 -27.21 62.06
CA MET A 1 -28.79 -26.63 63.39
C MET A 1 -27.83 -25.48 63.14
N ASN A 2 -28.13 -24.27 63.62
CA ASN A 2 -27.25 -23.12 63.40
C ASN A 2 -26.13 -23.18 64.45
N THR A 3 -24.98 -23.76 64.08
CA THR A 3 -23.82 -23.94 64.96
C THR A 3 -23.02 -22.64 65.00
N THR A 4 -23.24 -21.81 66.01
CA THR A 4 -22.52 -20.53 66.18
C THR A 4 -21.17 -20.68 66.89
N LYS A 5 -20.61 -21.90 66.96
CA LYS A 5 -19.41 -22.26 67.75
C LYS A 5 -18.73 -23.46 67.12
N THR A 6 -17.40 -23.50 67.24
CA THR A 6 -16.56 -24.66 66.92
C THR A 6 -16.94 -25.87 67.78
N ASP A 7 -16.79 -27.08 67.23
CA ASP A 7 -17.05 -28.33 67.94
C ASP A 7 -15.72 -28.99 68.36
N PRO A 8 -15.40 -29.08 69.66
CA PRO A 8 -14.19 -29.74 70.12
C PRO A 8 -14.03 -31.21 69.69
N LEU A 9 -15.10 -31.86 69.20
CA LEU A 9 -15.09 -33.22 68.66
C LEU A 9 -14.99 -33.28 67.13
N LYS A 10 -15.12 -32.14 66.43
CA LYS A 10 -14.90 -31.99 64.99
C LYS A 10 -13.77 -30.96 64.78
N PRO A 11 -12.50 -31.40 64.68
CA PRO A 11 -11.35 -30.50 64.65
C PRO A 11 -11.28 -29.53 63.45
N ASP A 12 -12.13 -29.72 62.45
CA ASP A 12 -12.31 -28.93 61.24
C ASP A 12 -13.84 -28.73 61.13
N THR A 13 -14.34 -27.63 61.68
CA THR A 13 -15.77 -27.42 61.98
C THR A 13 -16.57 -27.18 60.70
N ASP A 14 -16.01 -26.57 59.68
CA ASP A 14 -16.72 -26.21 58.44
C ASP A 14 -16.37 -27.11 57.24
N GLY A 15 -15.30 -27.90 57.34
CA GLY A 15 -14.97 -28.98 56.40
C GLY A 15 -14.18 -28.51 55.18
N ASP A 16 -13.46 -27.40 55.27
CA ASP A 16 -12.67 -26.81 54.18
C ASP A 16 -11.27 -27.45 54.04
N GLY A 17 -10.85 -28.25 55.02
CA GLY A 17 -9.54 -28.91 55.07
C GLY A 17 -8.50 -28.22 55.96
N LEU A 18 -8.84 -27.12 56.63
CA LEU A 18 -8.09 -26.55 57.75
C LEU A 18 -8.72 -26.97 59.08
N SER A 19 -7.89 -27.16 60.10
CA SER A 19 -8.42 -27.38 61.44
C SER A 19 -8.72 -26.05 62.12
N ASP A 20 -9.79 -25.97 62.93
CA ASP A 20 -10.17 -24.79 63.72
C ASP A 20 -8.98 -24.14 64.45
N GLY A 21 -8.05 -24.96 64.94
CA GLY A 21 -6.85 -24.50 65.63
C GLY A 21 -5.83 -23.81 64.70
N VAL A 22 -5.67 -24.28 63.47
CA VAL A 22 -4.84 -23.65 62.43
C VAL A 22 -5.47 -22.34 61.98
N GLU A 23 -6.78 -22.34 61.77
CA GLU A 23 -7.53 -21.18 61.33
C GLU A 23 -7.40 -20.02 62.32
N VAL A 24 -7.72 -20.25 63.59
CA VAL A 24 -7.65 -19.19 64.62
C VAL A 24 -6.20 -18.74 64.90
N ASN A 25 -5.24 -19.67 64.91
CA ASN A 25 -3.88 -19.34 65.38
C ASN A 25 -2.93 -18.93 64.26
N THR A 26 -3.11 -19.42 63.04
CA THR A 26 -2.15 -19.26 61.94
C THR A 26 -2.71 -18.41 60.81
N THR A 27 -3.76 -18.86 60.12
CA THR A 27 -4.28 -18.23 58.89
C THR A 27 -5.23 -17.06 59.17
N LYS A 28 -5.82 -17.02 60.38
CA LYS A 28 -6.79 -16.03 60.84
C LYS A 28 -8.14 -16.07 60.10
N THR A 29 -8.43 -17.21 59.47
CA THR A 29 -9.70 -17.52 58.82
C THR A 29 -10.80 -17.87 59.84
N ASP A 30 -12.07 -17.86 59.43
CA ASP A 30 -13.23 -18.16 60.27
C ASP A 30 -13.55 -19.66 60.25
N PRO A 31 -13.35 -20.41 61.36
CA PRO A 31 -13.59 -21.88 61.42
C PRO A 31 -15.02 -22.35 61.18
N LEU A 32 -15.95 -21.41 60.98
CA LEU A 32 -17.36 -21.69 60.71
C LEU A 32 -17.74 -21.39 59.25
N LYS A 33 -16.83 -20.84 58.44
CA LYS A 33 -17.06 -20.41 57.08
C LYS A 33 -15.96 -21.00 56.19
N PRO A 34 -16.27 -22.01 55.35
CA PRO A 34 -15.26 -22.71 54.56
C PRO A 34 -14.43 -21.87 53.58
N ASP A 35 -14.83 -20.63 53.35
CA ASP A 35 -14.31 -19.67 52.38
C ASP A 35 -14.48 -18.32 53.09
N THR A 36 -13.43 -17.81 53.73
CA THR A 36 -13.50 -16.70 54.69
C THR A 36 -13.80 -15.37 54.01
N ASP A 37 -13.20 -15.11 52.86
CA ASP A 37 -13.31 -13.84 52.16
C ASP A 37 -14.42 -13.80 51.09
N GLY A 38 -14.97 -14.96 50.74
CA GLY A 38 -16.15 -15.12 49.89
C GLY A 38 -15.86 -15.04 48.39
N ASP A 39 -14.65 -15.38 47.97
CA ASP A 39 -14.20 -15.29 46.59
C ASP A 39 -14.53 -16.55 45.75
N GLY A 40 -14.98 -17.61 46.41
CA GLY A 40 -15.34 -18.89 45.81
C GLY A 40 -14.27 -19.99 45.92
N LEU A 41 -13.13 -19.75 46.57
CA LEU A 41 -12.14 -20.75 46.97
C LEU A 41 -12.27 -21.05 48.47
N PRO A 42 -12.23 -22.34 48.87
CA PRO A 42 -12.17 -22.67 50.28
C PRO A 42 -10.81 -22.32 50.89
N ASP A 43 -10.75 -21.84 52.13
CA ASP A 43 -9.51 -21.39 52.79
C ASP A 43 -8.44 -22.49 52.80
N GLY A 44 -8.85 -23.73 53.02
CA GLY A 44 -7.99 -24.90 52.93
C GLY A 44 -7.41 -25.16 51.54
N THR A 45 -8.13 -24.83 50.47
CA THR A 45 -7.61 -24.89 49.09
C THR A 45 -6.57 -23.79 48.86
N GLU A 46 -6.85 -22.60 49.35
CA GLU A 46 -5.97 -21.44 49.21
C GLU A 46 -4.63 -21.68 49.90
N VAL A 47 -4.66 -22.07 51.16
CA VAL A 47 -3.46 -22.29 51.96
C VAL A 47 -2.67 -23.51 51.47
N ASN A 48 -3.34 -24.61 51.10
CA ASN A 48 -2.66 -25.86 50.80
C ASN A 48 -2.25 -26.00 49.32
N THR A 49 -3.01 -25.41 48.39
CA THR A 49 -2.86 -25.66 46.95
C THR A 49 -2.46 -24.41 46.17
N THR A 50 -3.29 -23.38 46.11
CA THR A 50 -3.07 -22.21 45.23
C THR A 50 -2.06 -21.22 45.81
N LYS A 51 -1.88 -21.23 47.14
CA LYS A 51 -1.00 -20.32 47.91
C LYS A 51 -1.45 -18.87 47.89
N THR A 52 -2.74 -18.65 47.67
CA THR A 52 -3.42 -17.36 47.79
C THR A 52 -3.67 -16.98 49.25
N ASP A 53 -4.04 -15.72 49.50
CA ASP A 53 -4.35 -15.20 50.83
C ASP A 53 -5.86 -15.37 51.13
N PRO A 54 -6.26 -16.31 52.03
CA PRO A 54 -7.68 -16.62 52.29
C PRO A 54 -8.47 -15.50 52.99
N LEU A 55 -7.85 -14.34 53.18
CA LEU A 55 -8.48 -13.13 53.72
C LEU A 55 -8.63 -12.03 52.67
N LYS A 56 -8.15 -12.24 51.44
CA LYS A 56 -8.12 -11.26 50.36
C LYS A 56 -8.68 -11.91 49.09
N PRO A 57 -9.90 -11.54 48.64
CA PRO A 57 -10.57 -12.20 47.51
C PRO A 57 -9.84 -12.17 46.17
N ASP A 58 -8.75 -11.42 46.05
CA ASP A 58 -8.00 -11.11 44.84
C ASP A 58 -6.56 -10.92 45.34
N THR A 59 -5.74 -11.97 45.31
CA THR A 59 -4.45 -12.02 45.99
C THR A 59 -3.43 -11.09 45.32
N ASP A 60 -3.40 -11.03 44.00
CA ASP A 60 -2.39 -10.30 43.24
C ASP A 60 -2.82 -8.87 42.84
N GLY A 61 -4.11 -8.55 42.96
CA GLY A 61 -4.67 -7.22 42.80
C GLY A 61 -4.94 -6.80 41.36
N ASP A 62 -5.14 -7.74 40.45
CA ASP A 62 -5.37 -7.48 39.03
C ASP A 62 -6.84 -7.15 38.68
N GLY A 63 -7.75 -7.40 39.62
CA GLY A 63 -9.19 -7.18 39.49
C GLY A 63 -10.02 -8.42 39.17
N LEU A 64 -9.43 -9.61 39.13
CA LEU A 64 -10.11 -10.91 39.21
C LEU A 64 -10.02 -11.46 40.63
N SER A 65 -11.02 -12.26 41.01
CA SER A 65 -10.94 -12.96 42.30
C SER A 65 -10.18 -14.26 42.15
N ASP A 66 -9.45 -14.72 43.17
CA ASP A 66 -8.64 -15.95 43.08
C ASP A 66 -9.50 -17.15 42.65
N GLY A 67 -10.73 -17.21 43.16
CA GLY A 67 -11.73 -18.18 42.74
C GLY A 67 -12.21 -18.05 41.30
N THR A 68 -12.29 -16.84 40.75
CA THR A 68 -12.58 -16.64 39.32
C THR A 68 -11.42 -17.15 38.47
N GLU A 69 -10.20 -16.84 38.88
CA GLU A 69 -8.98 -17.21 38.19
C GLU A 69 -8.81 -18.72 38.09
N VAL A 70 -8.85 -19.40 39.24
CA VAL A 70 -8.68 -20.84 39.30
C VAL A 70 -9.84 -21.59 38.63
N ASN A 71 -11.09 -21.15 38.83
CA ASN A 71 -12.24 -21.91 38.37
C ASN A 71 -12.67 -21.60 36.93
N THR A 72 -12.47 -20.37 36.46
CA THR A 72 -13.05 -19.88 35.20
C THR A 72 -11.99 -19.52 34.16
N THR A 73 -11.14 -18.54 34.41
CA THR A 73 -10.21 -17.96 33.41
C THR A 73 -8.94 -18.80 33.25
N LYS A 74 -8.60 -19.62 34.24
CA LYS A 74 -7.40 -20.47 34.28
C LYS A 74 -6.09 -19.67 34.29
N THR A 75 -6.15 -18.49 34.88
CA THR A 75 -5.00 -17.62 35.17
C THR A 75 -4.33 -17.98 36.49
N ASP A 76 -3.14 -17.44 36.73
CA ASP A 76 -2.37 -17.65 37.97
C ASP A 76 -2.70 -16.56 39.00
N PRO A 77 -3.43 -16.87 40.09
CA PRO A 77 -3.90 -15.87 41.07
C PRO A 77 -2.80 -15.22 41.92
N LEU A 78 -1.54 -15.53 41.62
CA LEU A 78 -0.36 -14.92 42.22
C LEU A 78 0.39 -13.99 41.26
N LYS A 79 -0.05 -13.89 40.01
CA LYS A 79 0.61 -13.16 38.93
C LYS A 79 -0.44 -12.30 38.20
N PRO A 80 -0.41 -10.96 38.37
CA PRO A 80 -1.44 -10.09 37.81
C PRO A 80 -1.62 -10.08 36.29
N ASP A 81 -0.76 -10.76 35.56
CA ASP A 81 -0.63 -10.79 34.11
C ASP A 81 -0.05 -12.19 33.81
N THR A 82 -0.88 -13.16 33.47
CA THR A 82 -0.56 -14.59 33.43
C THR A 82 0.37 -14.93 32.27
N ASP A 83 0.15 -14.36 31.09
CA ASP A 83 0.93 -14.67 29.88
C ASP A 83 2.13 -13.74 29.65
N GLY A 84 2.18 -12.61 30.37
CA GLY A 84 3.31 -11.67 30.37
C GLY A 84 3.34 -10.71 29.19
N ASP A 85 2.20 -10.40 28.58
CA ASP A 85 2.11 -9.49 27.43
C ASP A 85 2.05 -7.99 27.83
N GLY A 86 1.87 -7.71 29.13
CA GLY A 86 1.78 -6.38 29.70
C GLY A 86 0.36 -5.88 29.97
N LEU A 87 -0.68 -6.69 29.75
CA LEU A 87 -2.04 -6.46 30.23
C LEU A 87 -2.31 -7.31 31.47
N PRO A 88 -2.95 -6.73 32.51
CA PRO A 88 -3.40 -7.54 33.63
C PRO A 88 -4.58 -8.42 33.25
N ASP A 89 -4.67 -9.65 33.79
CA ASP A 89 -5.71 -10.62 33.39
C ASP A 89 -7.13 -10.07 33.60
N GLY A 90 -7.33 -9.33 34.71
CA GLY A 90 -8.57 -8.62 34.98
C GLY A 90 -8.90 -7.53 33.96
N THR A 91 -7.91 -6.87 33.37
CA THR A 91 -8.13 -5.93 32.26
C THR A 91 -8.57 -6.66 31.00
N GLU A 92 -7.93 -7.80 30.72
CA GLU A 92 -8.21 -8.61 29.55
C GLU A 92 -9.64 -9.15 29.54
N VAL A 93 -10.03 -9.79 30.63
CA VAL A 93 -11.36 -10.38 30.78
C VAL A 93 -12.44 -9.29 30.81
N ASN A 94 -12.22 -8.19 31.54
CA ASN A 94 -13.27 -7.21 31.77
C ASN A 94 -13.38 -6.15 30.68
N THR A 95 -12.29 -5.79 30.01
CA THR A 95 -12.22 -4.61 29.13
C THR A 95 -11.92 -4.98 27.68
N THR A 96 -10.74 -5.55 27.39
CA THR A 96 -10.26 -5.75 26.02
C THR A 96 -10.86 -6.99 25.36
N LYS A 97 -11.35 -7.95 26.17
CA LYS A 97 -11.94 -9.22 25.72
C LYS A 97 -10.93 -10.14 25.03
N THR A 98 -9.67 -10.03 25.44
CA THR A 98 -8.57 -10.92 25.06
C THR A 98 -8.53 -12.18 25.94
N ASP A 99 -7.74 -13.18 25.54
CA ASP A 99 -7.53 -14.41 26.30
C ASP A 99 -6.32 -14.24 27.22
N PRO A 100 -6.50 -14.10 28.55
CA PRO A 100 -5.41 -13.79 29.48
C PRO A 100 -4.36 -14.91 29.67
N THR A 101 -4.51 -15.99 28.92
CA THR A 101 -3.54 -17.09 28.87
C THR A 101 -2.75 -17.12 27.56
N LYS A 102 -2.97 -16.14 26.67
CA LYS A 102 -2.32 -16.00 25.38
C LYS A 102 -1.91 -14.55 25.15
N ALA A 103 -0.60 -14.34 25.14
CA ALA A 103 -0.02 -13.03 24.92
C ALA A 103 -0.37 -12.36 23.58
N ASP A 104 -0.98 -13.08 22.64
CA ASP A 104 -1.39 -12.65 21.31
C ASP A 104 -2.69 -13.42 20.98
N THR A 105 -3.83 -12.76 21.17
CA THR A 105 -5.16 -13.37 21.15
C THR A 105 -5.60 -13.73 19.74
N ASP A 106 -5.34 -12.88 18.76
CA ASP A 106 -5.77 -13.07 17.38
C ASP A 106 -4.71 -13.73 16.47
N GLY A 107 -3.47 -13.81 16.94
CA GLY A 107 -2.39 -14.57 16.34
C GLY A 107 -1.70 -13.86 15.17
N ASP A 108 -1.71 -12.54 15.14
CA ASP A 108 -1.13 -11.74 14.06
C ASP A 108 0.38 -11.45 14.24
N GLY A 109 0.92 -11.76 15.42
CA GLY A 109 2.31 -11.55 15.80
C GLY A 109 2.59 -10.27 16.60
N LEU A 110 1.58 -9.49 16.97
CA LEU A 110 1.65 -8.44 17.99
C LEU A 110 1.05 -8.93 19.30
N PRO A 111 1.73 -8.69 20.44
CA PRO A 111 1.12 -9.00 21.72
C PRO A 111 -0.03 -8.04 22.07
N ASP A 112 -1.10 -8.52 22.70
CA ASP A 112 -2.31 -7.72 22.98
C ASP A 112 -1.98 -6.45 23.79
N GLY A 113 -1.06 -6.57 24.74
CA GLY A 113 -0.54 -5.44 25.51
C GLY A 113 0.21 -4.41 24.68
N THR A 114 0.88 -4.82 23.61
CA THR A 114 1.48 -3.89 22.64
C THR A 114 0.40 -3.17 21.85
N GLU A 115 -0.62 -3.91 21.43
CA GLU A 115 -1.72 -3.38 20.65
C GLU A 115 -2.51 -2.31 21.40
N VAL A 116 -2.95 -2.65 22.60
CA VAL A 116 -3.73 -1.73 23.45
C VAL A 116 -2.90 -0.54 23.90
N ASN A 117 -1.63 -0.74 24.28
CA ASN A 117 -0.84 0.34 24.89
C ASN A 117 -0.10 1.22 23.87
N THR A 118 0.29 0.67 22.71
CA THR A 118 1.22 1.34 21.79
C THR A 118 0.59 1.63 20.42
N THR A 119 0.20 0.59 19.67
CA THR A 119 -0.24 0.74 18.27
C THR A 119 -1.69 1.21 18.15
N LYS A 120 -2.50 0.94 19.19
CA LYS A 120 -3.94 1.23 19.27
C LYS A 120 -4.79 0.42 18.27
N THR A 121 -4.29 -0.74 17.88
CA THR A 121 -5.02 -1.77 17.12
C THR A 121 -6.02 -2.52 18.01
N ASP A 122 -6.91 -3.29 17.39
CA ASP A 122 -7.89 -4.13 18.09
C ASP A 122 -7.31 -5.52 18.32
N PRO A 123 -6.92 -5.90 19.56
CA PRO A 123 -6.21 -7.16 19.85
C PRO A 123 -7.06 -8.43 19.68
N THR A 124 -8.25 -8.29 19.12
CA THR A 124 -9.15 -9.39 18.77
C THR A 124 -9.32 -9.53 17.26
N LYS A 125 -8.60 -8.71 16.47
CA LYS A 125 -8.62 -8.69 15.02
C LYS A 125 -7.21 -8.58 14.47
N ALA A 126 -6.77 -9.67 13.86
CA ALA A 126 -5.45 -9.75 13.26
C ALA A 126 -5.15 -8.72 12.16
N ASP A 127 -6.16 -8.00 11.66
CA ASP A 127 -6.09 -6.96 10.63
C ASP A 127 -7.15 -5.91 11.02
N THR A 128 -6.70 -4.85 11.68
CA THR A 128 -7.58 -3.86 12.34
C THR A 128 -8.30 -2.98 11.33
N ASP A 129 -7.62 -2.56 10.27
CA ASP A 129 -8.16 -1.63 9.28
C ASP A 129 -8.79 -2.33 8.06
N GLY A 130 -8.56 -3.64 7.92
CA GLY A 130 -9.22 -4.52 6.96
C GLY A 130 -8.64 -4.44 5.56
N ASP A 131 -7.38 -4.07 5.40
CA ASP A 131 -6.72 -3.90 4.10
C ASP A 131 -6.13 -5.20 3.53
N GLY A 132 -6.04 -6.24 4.35
CA GLY A 132 -5.49 -7.55 4.02
C GLY A 132 -4.05 -7.80 4.47
N LEU A 133 -3.41 -6.87 5.20
CA LEU A 133 -2.20 -7.09 5.96
C LEU A 133 -2.51 -7.26 7.44
N PRO A 134 -1.91 -8.26 8.10
CA PRO A 134 -2.05 -8.35 9.55
C PRO A 134 -1.29 -7.24 10.28
N ASP A 135 -1.82 -6.68 11.36
CA ASP A 135 -1.23 -5.53 12.06
C ASP A 135 0.22 -5.81 12.49
N GLY A 136 0.49 -7.05 12.91
CA GLY A 136 1.83 -7.50 13.25
C GLY A 136 2.79 -7.55 12.07
N THR A 137 2.31 -7.78 10.85
CA THR A 137 3.12 -7.63 9.63
C THR A 137 3.41 -6.17 9.35
N GLU A 138 2.41 -5.31 9.52
CA GLU A 138 2.50 -3.88 9.30
C GLU A 138 3.53 -3.22 10.20
N VAL A 139 3.39 -3.43 11.51
CA VAL A 139 4.27 -2.82 12.51
C VAL A 139 5.68 -3.41 12.43
N ASN A 140 5.83 -4.73 12.24
CA ASN A 140 7.14 -5.37 12.33
C ASN A 140 7.92 -5.36 11.00
N THR A 141 7.25 -5.41 9.86
CA THR A 141 7.89 -5.66 8.56
C THR A 141 7.75 -4.51 7.58
N THR A 142 6.53 -4.16 7.15
CA THR A 142 6.28 -3.19 6.07
C THR A 142 6.40 -1.74 6.55
N LYS A 143 6.18 -1.51 7.87
CA LYS A 143 6.18 -0.20 8.53
C LYS A 143 5.05 0.72 8.07
N THR A 144 3.95 0.13 7.61
CA THR A 144 2.67 0.79 7.33
C THR A 144 1.92 1.12 8.62
N ASP A 145 0.88 1.95 8.54
CA ASP A 145 0.03 2.32 9.66
C ASP A 145 -1.16 1.36 9.77
N PRO A 146 -1.21 0.45 10.76
CA PRO A 146 -2.25 -0.59 10.88
C PRO A 146 -3.66 -0.07 11.19
N LEU A 147 -3.82 1.25 11.23
CA LEU A 147 -5.10 1.93 11.41
C LEU A 147 -5.57 2.64 10.12
N LYS A 148 -4.80 2.52 9.03
CA LYS A 148 -5.03 3.23 7.77
C LYS A 148 -4.80 2.27 6.60
N PRO A 149 -5.87 1.84 5.90
CA PRO A 149 -5.77 0.81 4.85
C PRO A 149 -4.90 1.14 3.64
N ASP A 150 -4.40 2.37 3.53
CA ASP A 150 -3.66 2.96 2.40
C ASP A 150 -2.74 3.98 3.07
N THR A 151 -1.52 3.59 3.44
CA THR A 151 -0.62 4.38 4.29
C THR A 151 -0.13 5.64 3.60
N ASP A 152 0.20 5.58 2.33
CA ASP A 152 0.79 6.69 1.59
C ASP A 152 -0.24 7.59 0.87
N GLY A 153 -1.49 7.13 0.76
CA GLY A 153 -2.63 7.89 0.27
C GLY A 153 -2.73 7.96 -1.25
N ASP A 154 -2.20 6.97 -1.98
CA ASP A 154 -2.16 6.95 -3.43
C ASP A 154 -3.43 6.34 -4.09
N GLY A 155 -4.26 5.68 -3.27
CA GLY A 155 -5.50 5.01 -3.69
C GLY A 155 -5.37 3.50 -3.90
N LEU A 156 -4.24 2.88 -3.58
CA LEU A 156 -4.09 1.44 -3.33
C LEU A 156 -4.01 1.18 -1.84
N ASN A 157 -4.56 0.03 -1.45
CA ASN A 157 -4.44 -0.40 -0.08
C ASN A 157 -3.10 -1.11 0.15
N ASP A 158 -2.48 -0.98 1.32
CA ASP A 158 -1.14 -1.51 1.59
C ASP A 158 -1.08 -3.03 1.37
N GLY A 159 -2.15 -3.75 1.73
CA GLY A 159 -2.30 -5.17 1.45
C GLY A 159 -2.40 -5.52 -0.02
N ALA A 160 -2.99 -4.67 -0.86
CA ALA A 160 -2.97 -4.85 -2.31
C ALA A 160 -1.55 -4.62 -2.86
N GLU A 161 -0.86 -3.61 -2.34
CA GLU A 161 0.49 -3.25 -2.74
C GLU A 161 1.49 -4.36 -2.46
N VAL A 162 1.54 -4.80 -1.21
CA VAL A 162 2.48 -5.84 -0.77
C VAL A 162 2.15 -7.19 -1.40
N ASN A 163 0.87 -7.57 -1.50
CA ASN A 163 0.50 -8.92 -1.94
C ASN A 163 0.34 -9.06 -3.45
N THR A 164 -0.05 -8.01 -4.17
CA THR A 164 -0.47 -8.10 -5.59
C THR A 164 0.43 -7.31 -6.52
N THR A 165 0.50 -5.98 -6.38
CA THR A 165 1.20 -5.09 -7.34
C THR A 165 2.70 -5.06 -7.11
N LYS A 166 3.16 -5.35 -5.88
CA LYS A 166 4.56 -5.31 -5.44
C LYS A 166 5.16 -3.91 -5.43
N THR A 167 4.31 -2.90 -5.29
CA THR A 167 4.67 -1.49 -5.05
C THR A 167 5.10 -1.28 -3.60
N ASP A 168 5.69 -0.12 -3.31
CA ASP A 168 6.13 0.27 -1.98
C ASP A 168 5.00 1.04 -1.27
N PRO A 169 4.33 0.47 -0.25
CA PRO A 169 3.16 1.08 0.40
C PRO A 169 3.46 2.33 1.23
N LEU A 170 4.72 2.77 1.23
CA LEU A 170 5.16 4.01 1.86
C LEU A 170 5.49 5.11 0.83
N LYS A 171 5.32 4.83 -0.46
CA LYS A 171 5.71 5.72 -1.55
C LYS A 171 4.61 5.75 -2.63
N PRO A 172 3.88 6.88 -2.76
CA PRO A 172 2.70 6.95 -3.64
C PRO A 172 2.95 6.73 -5.13
N ASP A 173 4.21 6.65 -5.56
CA ASP A 173 4.70 6.57 -6.94
C ASP A 173 5.99 5.75 -6.83
N THR A 174 5.91 4.43 -7.00
CA THR A 174 6.99 3.49 -6.69
C THR A 174 8.18 3.65 -7.62
N ASP A 175 7.94 3.83 -8.92
CA ASP A 175 9.00 3.88 -9.92
C ASP A 175 9.53 5.30 -10.20
N GLY A 176 8.82 6.33 -9.74
CA GLY A 176 9.22 7.73 -9.77
C GLY A 176 8.97 8.42 -11.10
N ASP A 177 8.00 7.97 -11.89
CA ASP A 177 7.71 8.54 -13.21
C ASP A 177 6.77 9.77 -13.17
N GLY A 178 6.14 10.01 -12.02
CA GLY A 178 5.21 11.11 -11.78
C GLY A 178 3.72 10.72 -11.84
N LEU A 179 3.38 9.45 -11.97
CA LEU A 179 2.06 8.89 -11.70
C LEU A 179 2.06 8.17 -10.36
N ASN A 180 0.92 8.23 -9.68
CA ASN A 180 0.75 7.45 -8.47
C ASN A 180 0.42 6.00 -8.81
N ASP A 181 0.90 5.03 -8.03
CA ASP A 181 0.70 3.61 -8.34
C ASP A 181 -0.80 3.26 -8.41
N GLY A 182 -1.62 3.85 -7.55
CA GLY A 182 -3.07 3.72 -7.59
C GLY A 182 -3.72 4.32 -8.83
N VAL A 183 -3.17 5.38 -9.41
CA VAL A 183 -3.62 5.90 -10.72
C VAL A 183 -3.25 4.92 -11.82
N GLU A 184 -2.04 4.37 -11.75
CA GLU A 184 -1.53 3.43 -12.74
C GLU A 184 -2.36 2.16 -12.80
N VAL A 185 -2.52 1.52 -11.65
CA VAL A 185 -3.26 0.26 -11.53
C VAL A 185 -4.75 0.45 -11.83
N ASN A 186 -5.38 1.53 -11.33
CA ASN A 186 -6.83 1.68 -11.43
C ASN A 186 -7.29 2.37 -12.73
N THR A 187 -6.48 3.26 -13.31
CA THR A 187 -6.90 4.17 -14.39
C THR A 187 -6.14 3.95 -15.69
N THR A 188 -4.83 4.16 -15.72
CA THR A 188 -4.04 4.15 -16.97
C THR A 188 -3.68 2.73 -17.43
N LYS A 189 -3.64 1.77 -16.49
CA LYS A 189 -3.25 0.37 -16.70
C LYS A 189 -1.80 0.19 -17.11
N THR A 190 -0.94 1.15 -16.73
CA THR A 190 0.52 1.07 -16.82
C THR A 190 1.10 0.18 -15.72
N ASP A 191 2.39 -0.17 -15.84
CA ASP A 191 3.11 -0.98 -14.87
C ASP A 191 3.78 -0.07 -13.82
N PRO A 192 3.28 -0.02 -12.56
CA PRO A 192 3.78 0.92 -11.54
C PRO A 192 5.20 0.64 -11.03
N LEU A 193 5.86 -0.38 -11.61
CA LEU A 193 7.25 -0.72 -11.33
C LEU A 193 8.18 -0.35 -12.49
N LYS A 194 7.64 0.24 -13.57
CA LYS A 194 8.37 0.55 -14.80
C LYS A 194 8.00 1.95 -15.29
N PRO A 195 8.93 2.93 -15.20
CA PRO A 195 8.60 4.33 -15.50
C PRO A 195 8.11 4.59 -16.93
N ASP A 196 8.32 3.67 -17.86
CA ASP A 196 8.03 3.80 -19.28
C ASP A 196 7.48 2.44 -19.68
N THR A 197 6.15 2.25 -19.65
CA THR A 197 5.49 0.96 -19.76
C THR A 197 5.68 0.33 -21.14
N ASP A 198 5.59 1.12 -22.20
CA ASP A 198 5.64 0.63 -23.56
C ASP A 198 7.06 0.64 -24.20
N GLY A 199 8.01 1.33 -23.56
CA GLY A 199 9.42 1.34 -23.89
C GLY A 199 9.80 2.28 -25.04
N ASP A 200 9.03 3.34 -25.27
CA ASP A 200 9.25 4.26 -26.39
C ASP A 200 10.25 5.40 -26.09
N GLY A 201 10.59 5.58 -24.81
CA GLY A 201 11.51 6.59 -24.31
C GLY A 201 10.84 7.84 -23.70
N LEU A 202 9.51 7.88 -23.59
CA LEU A 202 8.76 8.75 -22.69
C LEU A 202 8.35 7.94 -21.45
N ASN A 203 8.26 8.62 -20.31
CA ASN A 203 7.78 7.98 -19.10
C ASN A 203 6.26 8.17 -18.99
N ASP A 204 5.54 7.23 -18.38
CA ASP A 204 4.07 7.19 -18.45
C ASP A 204 3.46 8.48 -17.86
N GLY A 205 4.09 9.01 -16.81
CA GLY A 205 3.77 10.31 -16.24
C GLY A 205 3.91 11.49 -17.20
N ALA A 206 4.94 11.56 -18.04
CA ALA A 206 5.04 12.60 -19.07
C ALA A 206 3.98 12.42 -20.14
N GLU A 207 3.68 11.18 -20.51
CA GLU A 207 2.68 10.86 -21.52
C GLU A 207 1.29 11.32 -21.08
N VAL A 208 0.87 10.89 -19.88
CA VAL A 208 -0.43 11.22 -19.33
C VAL A 208 -0.53 12.72 -19.00
N ASN A 209 0.51 13.32 -18.40
CA ASN A 209 0.41 14.70 -17.89
C ASN A 209 0.76 15.77 -18.92
N THR A 210 1.65 15.50 -19.88
CA THR A 210 2.24 16.51 -20.77
C THR A 210 1.88 16.32 -22.22
N THR A 211 2.26 15.19 -22.85
CA THR A 211 2.11 14.98 -24.30
C THR A 211 0.71 14.51 -24.69
N LYS A 212 -0.02 13.89 -23.75
CA LYS A 212 -1.35 13.29 -23.94
C LYS A 212 -1.36 12.10 -24.91
N THR A 213 -0.22 11.43 -25.03
CA THR A 213 -0.06 10.15 -25.74
C THR A 213 -0.60 8.98 -24.91
N ASP A 214 -0.73 7.81 -25.54
CA ASP A 214 -1.20 6.58 -24.88
C ASP A 214 0.01 5.79 -24.35
N PRO A 215 0.23 5.74 -23.01
CA PRO A 215 1.43 5.12 -22.42
C PRO A 215 1.51 3.58 -22.56
N LEU A 216 0.52 2.99 -23.24
CA LEU A 216 0.51 1.56 -23.58
C LEU A 216 0.83 1.32 -25.06
N LYS A 217 1.10 2.37 -25.84
CA LYS A 217 1.28 2.31 -27.29
C LYS A 217 2.47 3.19 -27.71
N PRO A 218 3.60 2.58 -28.12
CA PRO A 218 4.81 3.33 -28.42
C PRO A 218 4.69 4.38 -29.54
N ASP A 219 3.64 4.31 -30.35
CA ASP A 219 3.41 5.14 -31.53
C ASP A 219 1.91 5.44 -31.50
N THR A 220 1.50 6.54 -30.84
CA THR A 220 0.11 6.83 -30.50
C THR A 220 -0.76 7.03 -31.73
N ASP A 221 -0.25 7.72 -32.75
CA ASP A 221 -1.01 8.07 -33.94
C ASP A 221 -0.85 7.08 -35.11
N GLY A 222 0.11 6.16 -35.03
CA GLY A 222 0.33 5.05 -35.94
C GLY A 222 1.04 5.43 -37.23
N ASP A 223 1.87 6.47 -37.23
CA ASP A 223 2.55 6.99 -38.41
C ASP A 223 3.90 6.31 -38.73
N GLY A 224 4.43 5.56 -37.76
CA GLY A 224 5.69 4.83 -37.84
C GLY A 224 6.89 5.50 -37.14
N LEU A 225 6.69 6.63 -36.45
CA LEU A 225 7.57 7.13 -35.40
C LEU A 225 7.01 6.77 -34.04
N ASN A 226 7.89 6.59 -33.06
CA ASN A 226 7.45 6.38 -31.70
C ASN A 226 7.37 7.73 -30.96
N ASP A 227 6.45 7.88 -30.01
CA ASP A 227 6.11 9.19 -29.43
C ASP A 227 7.35 9.84 -28.78
N GLY A 228 8.21 9.02 -28.17
CA GLY A 228 9.50 9.42 -27.64
C GLY A 228 10.47 9.96 -28.69
N ALA A 229 10.56 9.40 -29.90
CA ALA A 229 11.36 9.99 -30.97
C ALA A 229 10.77 11.30 -31.47
N GLU A 230 9.44 11.38 -31.53
CA GLU A 230 8.74 12.58 -31.96
C GLU A 230 9.01 13.75 -31.03
N VAL A 231 8.80 13.54 -29.73
CA VAL A 231 9.01 14.57 -28.72
C VAL A 231 10.50 14.90 -28.56
N ASN A 232 11.39 13.91 -28.53
CA ASN A 232 12.79 14.15 -28.19
C ASN A 232 13.67 14.51 -29.40
N THR A 233 13.37 13.99 -30.59
CA THR A 233 14.27 14.05 -31.76
C THR A 233 13.71 14.87 -32.91
N THR A 234 12.57 14.47 -33.48
CA THR A 234 12.03 15.09 -34.73
C THR A 234 11.24 16.36 -34.46
N LYS A 235 10.70 16.51 -33.25
CA LYS A 235 9.84 17.64 -32.81
C LYS A 235 8.50 17.71 -33.55
N THR A 236 8.02 16.57 -34.02
CA THR A 236 6.68 16.36 -34.60
C THR A 236 5.62 16.23 -33.49
N ASP A 237 4.34 16.31 -33.87
CA ASP A 237 3.20 16.17 -32.94
C ASP A 237 2.78 14.70 -32.86
N PRO A 238 3.03 13.99 -31.74
CA PRO A 238 2.78 12.55 -31.62
C PRO A 238 1.30 12.14 -31.61
N LEU A 239 0.40 13.12 -31.73
CA LEU A 239 -1.04 12.90 -31.85
C LEU A 239 -1.53 13.10 -33.29
N LYS A 240 -0.64 13.40 -34.23
CA LYS A 240 -0.99 13.77 -35.60
C LYS A 240 -0.02 13.10 -36.59
N PRO A 241 -0.50 12.12 -37.39
CA PRO A 241 0.37 11.33 -38.26
C PRO A 241 1.13 12.09 -39.36
N ASP A 242 0.90 13.39 -39.50
CA ASP A 242 1.35 14.27 -40.58
C ASP A 242 1.36 15.67 -39.96
N THR A 243 2.48 16.10 -39.36
CA THR A 243 2.58 17.30 -38.53
C THR A 243 2.33 18.57 -39.33
N ASP A 244 2.90 18.68 -40.53
CA ASP A 244 2.82 19.90 -41.34
C ASP A 244 1.60 19.96 -42.28
N GLY A 245 0.92 18.83 -42.51
CA GLY A 245 -0.31 18.74 -43.29
C GLY A 245 -0.10 18.68 -44.80
N ASP A 246 1.07 18.31 -45.30
CA ASP A 246 1.33 18.13 -46.74
C ASP A 246 0.75 16.80 -47.29
N GLY A 247 0.42 15.88 -46.37
CA GLY A 247 -0.19 14.59 -46.64
C GLY A 247 0.79 13.42 -46.81
N LEU A 248 2.07 13.60 -46.51
CA LEU A 248 2.98 12.53 -46.10
C LEU A 248 2.88 12.36 -44.59
N ASN A 249 3.14 11.13 -44.12
CA ASN A 249 3.21 10.90 -42.69
C ASN A 249 4.63 11.20 -42.19
N ASP A 250 4.78 11.70 -40.97
CA ASP A 250 6.09 12.11 -40.44
C ASP A 250 7.07 10.92 -40.42
N GLY A 251 6.61 9.74 -40.06
CA GLY A 251 7.37 8.50 -40.13
C GLY A 251 7.79 8.10 -41.54
N VAL A 252 7.00 8.38 -42.56
CA VAL A 252 7.40 8.18 -43.96
C VAL A 252 8.49 9.16 -44.35
N GLU A 253 8.36 10.41 -43.91
CA GLU A 253 9.32 11.46 -44.22
C GLU A 253 10.68 11.18 -43.63
N VAL A 254 10.70 10.89 -42.32
CA VAL A 254 11.93 10.61 -41.58
C VAL A 254 12.57 9.29 -42.04
N ASN A 255 11.79 8.23 -42.25
CA ASN A 255 12.36 6.90 -42.52
C ASN A 255 12.63 6.65 -44.00
N THR A 256 11.82 7.19 -44.91
CA THR A 256 11.82 6.81 -46.34
C THR A 256 12.28 7.94 -47.26
N THR A 257 11.61 9.09 -47.26
CA THR A 257 11.86 10.16 -48.25
C THR A 257 13.03 11.05 -47.87
N LYS A 258 13.33 11.15 -46.57
CA LYS A 258 14.33 12.05 -45.96
C LYS A 258 14.00 13.53 -46.15
N THR A 259 12.70 13.86 -46.16
CA THR A 259 12.17 15.23 -46.08
C THR A 259 12.02 15.68 -44.62
N ASP A 260 11.80 16.97 -44.40
CA ASP A 260 11.65 17.60 -43.08
C ASP A 260 10.16 17.62 -42.69
N PRO A 261 9.72 16.79 -41.71
CA PRO A 261 8.29 16.62 -41.37
C PRO A 261 7.63 17.84 -40.72
N LEU A 262 8.40 18.93 -40.55
CA LEU A 262 7.91 20.20 -40.04
C LEU A 262 7.68 21.23 -41.15
N LYS A 263 7.90 20.86 -42.42
CA LYS A 263 7.81 21.75 -43.56
C LYS A 263 7.19 21.05 -44.76
N THR A 264 6.05 21.58 -45.19
CA THR A 264 5.34 21.08 -46.37
C THR A 264 6.15 21.11 -47.68
N ASP A 265 7.27 21.81 -47.70
CA ASP A 265 8.20 21.97 -48.83
C ASP A 265 9.61 22.10 -48.22
N THR A 266 10.35 20.98 -48.21
CA THR A 266 11.64 20.88 -47.52
C THR A 266 12.71 21.78 -48.15
N ASP A 267 12.74 21.88 -49.48
CA ASP A 267 13.79 22.58 -50.21
C ASP A 267 13.42 24.03 -50.61
N GLY A 268 12.15 24.38 -50.49
CA GLY A 268 11.61 25.71 -50.71
C GLY A 268 11.43 26.07 -52.19
N ASP A 269 11.31 25.09 -53.08
CA ASP A 269 11.15 25.33 -54.52
C ASP A 269 9.70 25.63 -54.95
N GLY A 270 8.74 25.48 -54.04
CA GLY A 270 7.32 25.75 -54.22
C GLY A 270 6.47 24.53 -54.60
N ILE A 271 7.01 23.32 -54.54
CA ILE A 271 6.31 22.05 -54.68
C ILE A 271 6.30 21.34 -53.32
N ASP A 272 5.16 20.77 -52.92
CA ASP A 272 5.11 20.02 -51.67
C ASP A 272 5.86 18.68 -51.75
N ASP A 273 6.42 18.25 -50.63
CA ASP A 273 7.27 17.06 -50.55
C ASP A 273 6.52 15.82 -51.05
N LYS A 274 5.23 15.69 -50.70
CA LYS A 274 4.33 14.65 -51.24
C LYS A 274 4.33 14.56 -52.76
N THR A 275 4.28 15.69 -53.45
CA THR A 275 4.23 15.75 -54.91
C THR A 275 5.58 15.38 -55.53
N GLU A 276 6.68 15.68 -54.85
CA GLU A 276 8.02 15.36 -55.30
C GLU A 276 8.36 13.87 -55.20
N VAL A 277 7.97 13.25 -54.08
CA VAL A 277 8.28 11.84 -53.76
C VAL A 277 7.31 10.85 -54.42
N GLY A 278 6.17 11.33 -54.92
CA GLY A 278 5.24 10.55 -55.73
C GLY A 278 5.86 10.04 -57.05
N PRO A 279 5.15 9.18 -57.82
CA PRO A 279 5.64 8.75 -59.13
C PRO A 279 5.76 9.96 -60.05
N ILE A 280 6.97 10.50 -60.14
CA ILE A 280 7.32 11.73 -60.84
C ILE A 280 6.65 11.73 -62.22
N GLN A 281 5.61 12.54 -62.40
CA GLN A 281 5.38 13.12 -63.72
C GLN A 281 6.52 14.10 -63.93
N ARG A 282 7.64 13.60 -64.47
CA ARG A 282 8.82 14.38 -64.86
C ARG A 282 8.38 15.69 -65.51
N ARG A 283 8.31 16.79 -64.75
CA ARG A 283 8.27 18.11 -65.35
C ARG A 283 9.71 18.43 -65.71
N GLN A 284 9.95 18.41 -67.01
CA GLN A 284 11.17 18.93 -67.61
C GLN A 284 11.46 20.30 -66.99
N PRO A 285 12.72 20.64 -66.69
CA PRO A 285 13.06 21.99 -66.31
C PRO A 285 12.54 22.93 -67.39
N THR A 286 11.70 23.90 -67.00
CA THR A 286 11.32 24.98 -67.91
C THR A 286 12.60 25.63 -68.40
N PRO A 287 12.86 25.69 -69.71
CA PRO A 287 14.01 26.41 -70.22
C PRO A 287 13.86 27.87 -69.81
N THR A 288 14.84 28.40 -69.09
CA THR A 288 15.00 29.83 -68.86
C THR A 288 15.00 30.51 -70.22
N ALA A 289 13.92 31.23 -70.52
CA ALA A 289 13.77 31.95 -71.77
C ALA A 289 14.61 33.22 -71.73
N THR A 290 15.86 33.17 -72.19
CA THR A 290 16.58 34.35 -72.69
C THR A 290 17.56 34.00 -73.80
N ALA A 291 17.04 33.84 -75.03
CA ALA A 291 17.79 34.16 -76.25
C ALA A 291 16.82 34.43 -77.40
N SER A 292 16.33 35.67 -77.52
CA SER A 292 15.71 36.13 -78.77
C SER A 292 16.80 36.73 -79.65
N GLN A 293 17.13 35.99 -80.70
CA GLN A 293 18.06 36.37 -81.76
C GLN A 293 17.46 37.42 -82.71
N MET A 294 18.39 38.20 -83.28
CA MET A 294 18.41 38.73 -84.65
C MET A 294 17.56 39.94 -85.04
N ARG A 295 18.28 40.99 -85.48
CA ARG A 295 18.04 41.59 -86.80
C ARG A 295 19.34 41.85 -87.54
N TRP A 296 19.51 41.17 -88.68
CA TRP A 296 20.36 41.60 -89.79
C TRP A 296 19.46 42.28 -90.82
N ILE A 297 19.85 43.47 -91.30
CA ILE A 297 19.19 44.19 -92.40
C ILE A 297 20.24 44.44 -93.48
N PRO A 298 20.02 44.05 -94.74
CA PRO A 298 20.86 44.51 -95.85
C PRO A 298 20.06 45.41 -96.81
N THR A 299 20.57 46.61 -97.14
CA THR A 299 20.40 47.17 -98.50
C THR A 299 21.39 48.31 -98.84
N MET A 300 22.17 48.06 -99.91
CA MET A 300 22.66 48.90 -101.03
C MET A 300 23.16 50.37 -100.90
N MET A 301 24.36 50.54 -101.48
CA MET A 301 24.87 51.57 -102.42
C MET A 301 24.71 53.09 -102.15
N GLY A 302 25.85 53.81 -102.24
CA GLY A 302 25.93 54.99 -103.12
C GLY A 302 26.63 56.27 -102.62
N THR A 303 27.78 56.55 -103.25
CA THR A 303 28.38 57.85 -103.65
C THR A 303 29.28 58.70 -102.72
N ALA A 304 30.42 59.10 -103.34
CA ALA A 304 31.19 60.36 -103.32
C ALA A 304 31.65 60.94 -101.95
N SER A 305 32.88 61.46 -101.78
CA SER A 305 33.85 62.07 -102.70
C SER A 305 35.26 62.02 -102.09
#